data_AF-A0A9D7RNP7-F1
#
_entry.id   AF-A0A9D7RNP7-F1
#
_cell.length_a   1.000
_cell.length_b   1.000
_cell.length_c   1.000
_cell.angle_alpha   90.00
_cell.angle_beta   90.00
_cell.angle_gamma   90.00
#
_symmetry.space_group_name_H-M   'P 1'
#
loop_
_entity.id
_entity.type
_entity.pdbx_description
1 polymer ?
#
loop_
_entity_poly.entity_id
_entity_poly.type
_entity_poly.pdbx_seq_one_letter_code
_entity_poly.pdbx_strand_id
1 'polypeptide(L)'
;MAERLRYASLKNAVRAWVVVYLTQGAANTVQLDPVQATAVAGTGTKALTNNCQIFSNLDVSASDTLVSRTAAKTYTTDAGVHNKIVIFQIDPAETMDTANSFDCIGITTGASAAANITSAFLIADLKYSDAGLITD
;
A
#
# COMPACT_ATOMS: atom_id res chain seq x y z
N MET A 1 18.18 -7.05 3.85
CA MET A 1 17.89 -5.85 4.67
C MET A 1 16.55 -5.31 4.21
N ALA A 2 15.46 -5.55 4.93
CA ALA A 2 14.13 -5.08 4.53
C ALA A 2 13.99 -3.60 4.89
N GLU A 3 14.02 -2.73 3.88
CA GLU A 3 13.89 -1.30 4.10
C GLU A 3 12.44 -0.96 4.46
N ARG A 4 12.29 -0.25 5.59
CA ARG A 4 11.03 0.30 6.09
C ARG A 4 10.44 1.21 5.00
N LEU A 5 9.21 0.96 4.53
CA LEU A 5 8.63 1.67 3.39
C LEU A 5 8.69 3.20 3.63
N ARG A 6 9.56 3.90 2.87
CA ARG A 6 9.59 5.37 2.85
C ARG A 6 8.82 5.85 1.63
N TYR A 7 9.35 5.67 0.42
CA TYR A 7 8.61 5.72 -0.83
C TYR A 7 9.38 4.87 -1.87
N ALA A 8 8.67 4.25 -2.81
CA ALA A 8 9.27 3.44 -3.87
C ALA A 8 8.79 3.91 -5.25
N SER A 9 9.69 3.95 -6.23
CA SER A 9 9.37 4.41 -7.59
C SER A 9 8.62 3.35 -8.40
N LEU A 10 7.57 3.78 -9.11
CA LEU A 10 6.71 3.04 -10.01
C LEU A 10 6.85 3.54 -11.46
N LYS A 11 7.91 4.27 -11.81
CA LYS A 11 8.13 4.90 -13.14
C LYS A 11 8.00 3.93 -14.33
N ASN A 12 8.20 2.63 -14.10
CA ASN A 12 8.05 1.56 -15.11
C ASN A 12 7.07 0.46 -14.70
N ALA A 13 6.28 0.66 -13.64
CA ALA A 13 5.30 -0.32 -13.19
C ALA A 13 4.02 -0.21 -14.00
N VAL A 14 3.49 -1.35 -14.45
CA VAL A 14 2.15 -1.44 -15.04
C VAL A 14 1.12 -1.52 -13.91
N ARG A 15 1.43 -2.29 -12.86
CA ARG A 15 0.59 -2.46 -11.68
C ARG A 15 1.45 -2.61 -10.45
N ALA A 16 0.94 -2.22 -9.30
CA ALA A 16 1.55 -2.46 -8.02
C ALA A 16 0.49 -2.80 -6.97
N TRP A 17 0.90 -3.56 -5.96
CA TRP A 17 0.09 -3.91 -4.81
C TRP A 17 0.83 -3.49 -3.56
N VAL A 18 0.23 -2.58 -2.80
CA VAL A 18 0.70 -2.24 -1.46
C VAL A 18 -0.01 -3.18 -0.50
N VAL A 19 0.73 -4.17 0.00
CA VAL A 19 0.23 -5.14 0.97
C VAL A 19 0.60 -4.66 2.37
N VAL A 20 -0.40 -4.53 3.23
CA VAL A 20 -0.28 -4.05 4.60
C VAL A 20 -0.70 -5.18 5.52
N TYR A 21 0.21 -5.60 6.38
CA TYR A 21 -0.06 -6.49 7.49
C TYR A 21 -0.21 -5.64 8.75
N LEU A 22 -1.29 -5.90 9.48
CA LEU A 22 -1.59 -5.23 10.74
C LEU A 22 -1.76 -6.29 11.83
N THR A 23 -0.86 -6.29 12.81
CA THR A 23 -1.00 -7.07 14.03
C THR A 23 -1.56 -6.17 15.11
N GLN A 24 -2.85 -6.32 15.43
CA GLN A 24 -3.49 -5.47 16.42
C GLN A 24 -3.36 -6.06 17.82
N GLY A 25 -2.80 -5.28 18.74
CA GLY A 25 -2.76 -5.57 20.17
C GLY A 25 -3.80 -4.78 20.99
N ALA A 26 -4.52 -3.84 20.36
CA ALA A 26 -5.56 -3.03 21.01
C ALA A 26 -6.72 -2.72 20.05
N ALA A 27 -7.91 -2.55 20.63
CA ALA A 27 -9.16 -2.37 19.89
C ALA A 27 -9.32 -0.93 19.35
N ASN A 28 -8.48 -0.58 18.37
CA ASN A 28 -8.50 0.71 17.70
C ASN A 28 -8.60 0.53 16.20
N THR A 29 -9.41 1.35 15.54
CA THR A 29 -9.42 1.43 14.08
C THR A 29 -8.09 2.00 13.59
N VAL A 30 -7.51 1.42 12.54
CA VAL A 30 -6.30 1.94 11.89
C VAL A 30 -6.67 2.42 10.49
N GLN A 31 -6.45 3.70 10.23
CA GLN A 31 -6.58 4.31 8.91
C GLN A 31 -5.29 4.06 8.12
N LEU A 32 -5.44 3.62 6.87
CA LEU A 32 -4.37 3.32 5.92
C LEU A 32 -4.56 4.18 4.68
N ASP A 33 -3.54 5.00 4.36
CA ASP A 33 -3.59 5.99 3.30
C ASP A 33 -2.40 5.82 2.35
N PRO A 34 -2.58 5.19 1.18
CA PRO A 34 -1.60 5.23 0.12
C PRO A 34 -1.40 6.67 -0.36
N VAL A 35 -0.14 7.05 -0.48
CA VAL A 35 0.28 8.41 -0.85
C VAL A 35 1.28 8.36 -1.98
N GLN A 36 1.22 9.34 -2.86
CA GLN A 36 2.12 9.49 -4.00
C GLN A 36 3.09 10.67 -3.78
N ALA A 37 4.31 10.55 -4.28
CA ALA A 37 5.36 11.57 -4.23
C ALA A 37 6.08 11.67 -5.59
N THR A 38 6.81 12.78 -5.80
CA THR A 38 7.62 13.00 -7.02
C THR A 38 9.04 12.47 -6.89
N ALA A 39 9.42 11.98 -5.71
CA ALA A 39 10.73 11.40 -5.44
C ALA A 39 10.64 10.38 -4.29
N VAL A 40 11.55 9.42 -4.28
CA VAL A 40 11.68 8.40 -3.20
C VAL A 40 11.96 9.01 -1.83
N ALA A 41 12.41 10.27 -1.79
CA ALA A 41 12.57 11.04 -0.55
C ALA A 41 11.24 11.55 0.04
N GLY A 42 10.10 11.36 -0.64
CA GLY A 42 8.80 11.87 -0.20
C GLY A 42 8.55 13.34 -0.53
N THR A 43 9.19 13.85 -1.59
CA THR A 43 9.00 15.24 -2.02
C THR A 43 7.59 15.43 -2.59
N GLY A 44 6.89 16.46 -2.11
CA GLY A 44 5.59 16.86 -2.65
C GLY A 44 4.44 15.90 -2.37
N THR A 45 4.54 15.05 -1.34
CA THR A 45 3.58 13.99 -1.03
C THR A 45 2.11 14.47 -1.04
N LYS A 46 1.25 13.71 -1.71
CA LYS A 46 -0.20 13.90 -1.71
C LYS A 46 -0.96 12.56 -1.78
N ALA A 47 -2.26 12.61 -1.54
CA ALA A 47 -3.15 11.45 -1.72
C ALA A 47 -3.24 11.03 -3.20
N LEU A 48 -3.67 9.79 -3.45
CA LEU A 48 -3.96 9.31 -4.80
C LEU A 48 -4.96 10.20 -5.55
N THR A 49 -4.81 10.27 -6.86
CA THR A 49 -5.65 11.12 -7.73
C THR A 49 -7.03 10.50 -7.89
N ASN A 50 -7.08 9.19 -8.14
CA ASN A 50 -8.32 8.44 -8.30
C ASN A 50 -8.41 7.32 -7.27
N ASN A 51 -9.60 6.75 -7.15
CA ASN A 51 -9.84 5.63 -6.25
C ASN A 51 -9.10 4.39 -6.76
N CYS A 52 -8.53 3.62 -5.84
CA CYS A 52 -7.88 2.35 -6.13
C CYS A 52 -8.74 1.20 -5.62
N GLN A 53 -8.57 0.02 -6.21
CA GLN A 53 -9.26 -1.17 -5.73
C GLN A 53 -8.60 -1.66 -4.43
N ILE A 54 -9.43 -2.01 -3.44
CA ILE A 54 -8.98 -2.40 -2.11
C ILE A 54 -9.47 -3.81 -1.83
N PHE A 55 -8.60 -4.64 -1.27
CA PHE A 55 -8.93 -5.95 -0.74
C PHE A 55 -8.55 -5.99 0.73
N SER A 56 -9.35 -6.63 1.56
CA SER A 56 -9.02 -6.77 2.98
C SER A 56 -9.43 -8.12 3.52
N ASN A 57 -8.63 -8.62 4.43
CA ASN A 57 -8.98 -9.67 5.37
C ASN A 57 -8.81 -9.11 6.78
N LEU A 58 -9.90 -9.00 7.54
CA LEU A 58 -9.91 -8.39 8.87
C LEU A 58 -9.69 -9.42 10.00
N ASP A 59 -9.69 -10.71 9.66
CA ASP A 59 -9.35 -11.80 10.58
C ASP A 59 -8.71 -12.95 9.82
N VAL A 60 -7.38 -12.90 9.70
CA VAL A 60 -6.61 -13.96 9.03
C VAL A 60 -6.61 -15.28 9.79
N SER A 61 -7.08 -15.31 11.04
CA SER A 61 -7.19 -16.55 11.80
C SER A 61 -8.51 -17.29 11.52
N ALA A 62 -9.54 -16.57 11.10
CA ALA A 62 -10.84 -17.14 10.76
C ALA A 62 -10.96 -17.56 9.29
N SER A 63 -10.27 -16.87 8.38
CA SER A 63 -10.29 -17.18 6.95
C SER A 63 -9.06 -16.62 6.24
N ASP A 64 -8.69 -17.22 5.11
CA ASP A 64 -7.70 -16.67 4.17
C ASP A 64 -8.35 -15.86 3.03
N THR A 65 -9.66 -15.64 3.08
CA THR A 65 -10.39 -14.97 2.00
C THR A 65 -10.17 -13.47 2.01
N LEU A 66 -9.59 -12.93 0.93
CA LEU A 66 -9.53 -11.50 0.67
C LEU A 66 -10.88 -11.00 0.11
N VAL A 67 -11.53 -10.11 0.85
CA VAL A 67 -12.81 -9.53 0.44
C VAL A 67 -12.55 -8.23 -0.32
N SER A 68 -13.12 -8.12 -1.53
CA SER A 68 -13.13 -6.89 -2.31
C SER A 68 -13.95 -5.81 -1.59
N ARG A 69 -13.38 -4.62 -1.45
CA ARG A 69 -14.02 -3.46 -0.85
C ARG A 69 -14.39 -2.43 -1.91
N THR A 70 -15.23 -1.48 -1.54
CA THR A 70 -15.51 -0.32 -2.37
C THR A 70 -14.20 0.42 -2.70
N ALA A 71 -13.96 0.69 -3.97
CA ALA A 71 -12.77 1.41 -4.41
C ALA A 71 -12.72 2.79 -3.76
N ALA A 72 -11.59 3.09 -3.13
CA ALA A 72 -11.37 4.33 -2.39
C ALA A 72 -9.88 4.72 -2.44
N LYS A 73 -9.56 5.89 -1.89
CA LYS A 73 -8.17 6.36 -1.74
C LYS A 73 -7.56 5.98 -0.40
N THR A 74 -8.42 5.64 0.56
CA THR A 74 -8.08 5.41 1.97
C THR A 74 -8.92 4.25 2.48
N TYR A 75 -8.43 3.54 3.49
CA TYR A 75 -9.17 2.45 4.13
C TYR A 75 -9.00 2.49 5.64
N THR A 76 -10.11 2.40 6.37
CA THR A 76 -10.10 2.28 7.82
C THR A 76 -10.51 0.88 8.22
N THR A 77 -9.62 0.20 8.95
CA THR A 77 -9.90 -1.12 9.53
C THR A 77 -10.89 -1.02 10.70
N ASP A 78 -11.58 -2.11 11.01
CA ASP A 78 -12.43 -2.18 12.20
C ASP A 78 -11.60 -2.29 13.49
N ALA A 79 -12.26 -2.21 14.65
CA ALA A 79 -11.61 -2.23 15.96
C ALA A 79 -11.36 -3.63 16.55
N GLY A 80 -11.69 -4.72 15.85
CA GLY A 80 -11.47 -6.09 16.28
C GLY A 80 -9.98 -6.40 16.42
N VAL A 81 -9.60 -7.03 17.52
CA VAL A 81 -8.20 -7.33 17.86
C VAL A 81 -7.77 -8.63 17.18
N HIS A 82 -7.55 -8.53 15.87
CA HIS A 82 -7.12 -9.65 15.03
C HIS A 82 -5.93 -9.23 14.17
N ASN A 83 -5.25 -10.22 13.61
CA ASN A 83 -4.29 -9.98 12.55
C ASN A 83 -5.05 -9.72 11.25
N LYS A 84 -4.68 -8.65 10.55
CA LYS A 84 -5.38 -8.16 9.36
C LYS A 84 -4.42 -7.99 8.20
N ILE A 85 -4.93 -8.16 7.00
CA ILE A 85 -4.22 -7.89 5.74
C ILE A 85 -5.08 -6.93 4.92
N VAL A 86 -4.48 -5.85 4.44
CA VAL A 86 -5.13 -4.90 3.52
C VAL A 86 -4.24 -4.72 2.30
N ILE A 87 -4.81 -4.81 1.11
CA ILE A 87 -4.09 -4.70 -0.16
C ILE A 87 -4.72 -3.57 -0.95
N PHE A 88 -3.89 -2.59 -1.33
CA PHE A 88 -4.26 -1.55 -2.28
C PHE A 88 -3.66 -1.89 -3.64
N GLN A 89 -4.51 -2.05 -4.64
CA GLN A 89 -4.08 -2.25 -6.02
C GLN A 89 -3.91 -0.89 -6.69
N ILE A 90 -2.66 -0.52 -6.93
CA ILE A 90 -2.24 0.73 -7.56
C ILE A 90 -1.95 0.46 -9.02
N ASP A 91 -2.66 1.13 -9.91
CA ASP A 91 -2.32 1.19 -11.33
C ASP A 91 -1.80 2.61 -11.60
N PRO A 92 -0.50 2.83 -11.84
CA PRO A 92 0.05 4.19 -11.98
C PRO A 92 -0.65 5.03 -13.05
N ALA A 93 -1.11 4.40 -14.14
CA ALA A 93 -1.80 5.13 -15.22
C ALA A 93 -3.18 5.64 -14.80
N GLU A 94 -3.90 4.87 -13.99
CA GLU A 94 -5.28 5.17 -13.61
C GLU A 94 -5.40 5.84 -12.23
N THR A 95 -4.49 5.56 -11.31
CA THR A 95 -4.63 5.95 -9.89
C THR A 95 -3.70 7.10 -9.46
N MET A 96 -2.57 7.29 -10.15
CA MET A 96 -1.54 8.29 -9.81
C MET A 96 -1.54 9.48 -10.78
N ASP A 97 -0.93 10.58 -10.34
CA ASP A 97 -0.75 11.79 -11.14
C ASP A 97 0.55 11.74 -11.96
N THR A 98 0.62 10.79 -12.88
CA THR A 98 1.80 10.61 -13.73
C THR A 98 2.07 11.80 -14.65
N ALA A 99 1.03 12.55 -15.03
CA ALA A 99 1.16 13.78 -15.83
C ALA A 99 1.96 14.87 -15.11
N ASN A 100 1.85 14.96 -13.78
CA ASN A 100 2.63 15.90 -12.96
C ASN A 100 3.87 15.27 -12.31
N SER A 101 4.42 14.21 -12.92
CA SER A 101 5.65 13.54 -12.47
C SER A 101 5.56 12.88 -11.08
N PHE A 102 4.37 12.51 -10.62
CA PHE A 102 4.24 11.66 -9.43
C PHE A 102 4.47 10.21 -9.82
N ASP A 103 5.64 9.69 -9.49
CA ASP A 103 6.10 8.36 -9.86
C ASP A 103 6.45 7.50 -8.64
N CYS A 104 6.31 7.99 -7.41
CA CYS A 104 6.66 7.24 -6.21
C CYS A 104 5.43 6.96 -5.35
N ILE A 105 5.30 5.73 -4.82
CA ILE A 105 4.24 5.32 -3.91
C ILE A 105 4.78 5.08 -2.50
N GLY A 106 4.00 5.46 -1.51
CA GLY A 106 4.22 5.16 -0.10
C GLY A 106 2.89 4.87 0.58
N ILE A 107 2.95 4.54 1.86
CA ILE A 107 1.76 4.37 2.68
C ILE A 107 1.96 5.06 4.03
N THR A 108 0.91 5.73 4.46
CA THR A 108 0.85 6.36 5.78
C THR A 108 -0.28 5.73 6.59
N THR A 109 -0.13 5.77 7.91
CA THR A 109 -1.12 5.24 8.84
C THR A 109 -1.59 6.35 9.76
N GLY A 110 -2.90 6.42 10.00
CA GLY A 110 -3.47 7.30 11.02
C GLY A 110 -3.03 6.91 12.43
N ALA A 111 -3.34 7.79 13.40
CA ALA A 111 -3.05 7.52 14.80
C ALA A 111 -3.71 6.20 15.25
N SER A 112 -2.92 5.34 15.89
CA SER A 112 -3.39 4.09 16.49
C SER A 112 -2.66 3.80 17.79
N ALA A 113 -3.09 2.79 18.55
CA ALA A 113 -2.40 2.38 19.75
C ALA A 113 -1.00 1.83 19.44
N ALA A 114 -0.02 2.11 20.29
CA ALA A 114 1.36 1.64 20.12
C ALA A 114 1.50 0.10 20.07
N ALA A 115 0.51 -0.63 20.59
CA ALA A 115 0.45 -2.09 20.52
C ALA A 115 0.03 -2.61 19.13
N ASN A 116 -0.44 -1.75 18.23
CA ASN A 116 -0.78 -2.12 16.86
C ASN A 116 0.46 -1.96 15.99
N ILE A 117 0.97 -3.09 15.49
CA ILE A 117 2.16 -3.13 14.66
C ILE A 117 1.72 -3.21 13.20
N THR A 118 2.16 -2.24 12.40
CA THR A 118 1.86 -2.18 10.97
C THR A 118 3.14 -2.40 10.17
N SER A 119 3.10 -3.33 9.23
CA SER A 119 4.17 -3.55 8.26
C SER A 119 3.61 -3.52 6.86
N ALA A 120 4.29 -2.83 5.95
CA ALA A 120 3.88 -2.72 4.56
C ALA A 120 4.97 -3.27 3.64
N PHE A 121 4.53 -3.91 2.57
CA PHE A 121 5.36 -4.43 1.50
C PHE A 121 4.75 -4.03 0.16
N LEU A 122 5.61 -3.71 -0.81
CA LEU A 122 5.20 -3.32 -2.16
C LEU A 122 5.59 -4.41 -3.15
N ILE A 123 4.62 -4.86 -3.92
CA ILE A 123 4.82 -5.73 -5.09
C ILE A 123 4.57 -4.87 -6.32
N ALA A 124 5.52 -4.76 -7.24
CA ALA A 124 5.32 -4.03 -8.49
C ALA A 124 5.56 -4.97 -9.68
N ASP A 125 4.61 -4.98 -10.62
CA ASP A 125 4.73 -5.61 -11.93
C ASP A 125 5.30 -4.57 -12.90
N LEU A 126 6.53 -4.82 -13.37
CA LEU A 126 7.24 -3.91 -14.25
C LEU A 126 6.94 -4.22 -15.71
N LYS A 127 6.69 -3.17 -16.51
CA LYS A 127 6.38 -3.28 -17.95
C LYS A 127 7.48 -3.99 -18.74
N TYR A 128 8.71 -3.90 -18.25
CA TYR A 128 9.85 -4.64 -18.76
C TYR A 128 10.35 -5.52 -17.63
N SER A 129 10.32 -6.85 -17.81
CA SER A 129 11.21 -7.73 -17.06
C SER A 129 12.61 -7.23 -17.33
N ASP A 130 13.38 -6.95 -16.28
CA ASP A 130 14.77 -6.51 -16.39
C ASP A 130 15.52 -7.39 -17.40
N ALA A 131 15.74 -6.88 -18.62
CA ALA A 131 16.50 -7.56 -19.66
C ALA A 131 18.01 -7.38 -19.39
N GLY A 132 18.40 -7.47 -18.12
CA GLY A 132 19.72 -7.09 -17.62
C GLY A 132 20.21 -7.88 -16.39
N LEU A 133 19.44 -8.83 -15.85
CA LEU A 133 19.96 -9.80 -14.88
C LEU A 133 20.73 -10.90 -15.64
N ILE A 134 21.96 -10.58 -16.03
CA ILE A 134 23.03 -11.59 -16.10
C ILE A 134 23.24 -12.03 -14.65
N THR A 135 22.64 -13.16 -14.30
CA THR A 135 23.11 -13.96 -13.17
C THR A 135 24.36 -14.69 -13.66
N ASP A 136 25.53 -14.27 -13.18
CA ASP A 136 26.66 -15.19 -13.05
C ASP A 136 26.37 -16.14 -11.88
#